data_AF-A0A1W1XYQ8-F1
#
_entry.id   AF-A0A1W1XYQ8-F1
#
_cell.length_a   1.000
_cell.length_b   1.000
_cell.length_c   1.000
_cell.angle_alpha   90.00
_cell.angle_beta   90.00
_cell.angle_gamma   90.00
#
_symmetry.space_group_name_H-M   'P 1'
#
loop_
_entity.id
_entity.type
_entity.pdbx_description
1 polymer ?
#
loop_
_entity_poly.entity_id
_entity_poly.type
_entity_poly.pdbx_seq_one_letter_code
_entity_poly.pdbx_strand_id
1 'polypeptide(L)'
;MAVGDQKGRSTAERGVSIVETFLVSAIVSVVMIMVSYYVLPQHSTGDISKRKTPGIIVVDSDKLIELKLKELENRLKEDPTTDLTGEGAEFARRMNELIEQLGREGNVVLQARYALIYPSAMDRTRDLAMALGVKFQEHDNKQTGVTDGKE
;
A
#
# COMPACT_ATOMS: atom_id res chain seq x y z
N MET A 1 -10.83 35.33 70.72
CA MET A 1 -11.02 34.04 70.02
C MET A 1 -11.00 34.32 68.54
N ALA A 2 -9.92 33.88 67.88
CA ALA A 2 -9.69 34.00 66.45
C ALA A 2 -9.71 32.58 65.87
N VAL A 3 -10.67 32.29 64.99
CA VAL A 3 -10.69 31.19 64.00
C VAL A 3 -11.73 31.63 62.96
N GLY A 4 -11.52 31.64 61.64
CA GLY A 4 -10.45 31.00 60.90
C GLY A 4 -10.18 31.66 59.54
N ASP A 5 -8.95 31.40 59.12
CA ASP A 5 -8.42 31.40 57.77
C ASP A 5 -9.45 31.15 56.65
N GLN A 6 -9.54 32.10 55.73
CA GLN A 6 -9.60 31.78 54.31
C GLN A 6 -8.28 32.18 53.65
N LYS A 7 -7.32 31.27 53.86
CA LYS A 7 -6.34 30.76 52.91
C LYS A 7 -6.48 31.38 51.51
N GLY A 8 -5.50 32.20 51.16
CA GLY A 8 -5.42 32.86 49.88
C GLY A 8 -5.48 31.90 48.69
N ARG A 9 -5.87 32.48 47.55
CA ARG A 9 -5.31 32.13 46.26
C ARG A 9 -5.34 33.37 45.38
N SER A 10 -4.18 34.01 45.34
CA SER A 10 -3.71 34.74 44.17
C SER A 10 -4.12 33.95 42.92
N THR A 11 -5.06 34.51 42.16
CA THR A 11 -5.31 34.18 40.76
C THR A 11 -5.03 35.43 39.95
N ALA A 12 -3.84 36.00 40.19
CA ALA A 12 -3.25 37.06 39.37
C ALA A 12 -2.54 36.50 38.12
N GLU A 13 -2.79 35.24 37.73
CA GLU A 13 -2.18 34.65 36.55
C GLU A 13 -3.22 34.00 35.64
N ARG A 14 -3.12 34.37 34.36
CA ARG A 14 -3.80 33.83 33.17
C ARG A 14 -5.09 34.53 32.75
N GLY A 15 -5.10 35.86 32.80
CA GLY A 15 -5.93 36.65 31.89
C GLY A 15 -5.27 36.69 30.51
N VAL A 16 -5.37 35.60 29.73
CA VAL A 16 -5.12 35.68 28.28
C VAL A 16 -6.12 36.71 27.76
N SER A 17 -5.62 37.81 27.21
CA SER A 17 -6.47 38.91 26.79
C SER A 17 -7.50 38.36 25.80
N ILE A 18 -8.76 38.77 25.90
CA ILE A 18 -9.81 38.37 24.94
C ILE A 18 -9.31 38.61 23.51
N VAL A 19 -8.54 39.67 23.31
CA VAL A 19 -7.87 40.00 22.04
C VAL A 19 -6.86 38.94 21.60
N GLU A 20 -6.03 38.43 22.52
CA GLU A 20 -5.09 37.32 22.22
C GLU A 20 -5.84 36.03 21.89
N THR A 21 -6.98 35.78 22.54
CA THR A 21 -7.82 34.60 22.26
C THR A 21 -8.45 34.70 20.87
N PHE A 22 -8.89 35.89 20.46
CA PHE A 22 -9.40 36.15 19.11
C PHE A 22 -8.29 36.06 18.04
N LEU A 23 -7.08 36.51 18.36
CA LEU A 23 -5.97 36.47 17.43
C LEU A 23 -5.48 35.03 17.21
N VAL A 24 -5.38 34.26 18.29
CA VAL A 24 -5.05 32.82 18.22
C VAL A 24 -6.14 32.05 17.50
N SER A 25 -7.43 32.33 17.75
CA SER A 25 -8.51 31.64 17.05
C SER A 25 -8.53 31.97 15.56
N ALA A 26 -8.29 33.22 15.17
CA ALA A 26 -8.19 33.60 13.76
C ALA A 26 -7.02 32.91 13.05
N ILE A 27 -5.84 32.82 13.68
CA ILE A 27 -4.69 32.11 13.13
C ILE A 27 -4.99 30.61 13.00
N VAL A 28 -5.58 30.00 14.04
CA VAL A 28 -5.97 28.58 14.00
C VAL A 28 -7.00 28.33 12.90
N SER A 29 -7.97 29.23 12.67
CA SER A 29 -8.93 29.14 11.57
C SER A 29 -8.25 29.25 10.21
N VAL A 30 -7.31 30.18 10.02
CA VAL A 30 -6.56 30.32 8.75
C VAL A 30 -5.68 29.10 8.50
N VAL A 31 -5.02 28.56 9.53
CA VAL A 31 -4.24 27.32 9.44
C VAL A 31 -5.15 26.13 9.14
N MET A 32 -6.33 26.03 9.75
CA MET A 32 -7.32 24.98 9.43
C MET A 32 -7.86 25.10 8.00
N ILE A 33 -8.03 26.31 7.47
CA ILE A 33 -8.43 26.54 6.07
C ILE A 33 -7.29 26.15 5.13
N MET A 34 -6.04 26.51 5.44
CA MET A 34 -4.86 26.11 4.67
C MET A 34 -4.64 24.60 4.71
N VAL A 35 -4.74 23.96 5.88
CA VAL A 35 -4.65 22.50 6.02
C VAL A 35 -5.81 21.84 5.28
N SER A 36 -7.03 22.41 5.31
CA SER A 36 -8.12 21.93 4.47
C SER A 36 -7.80 22.06 2.98
N TYR A 37 -7.23 23.17 2.52
CA TYR A 37 -6.89 23.37 1.11
C TYR A 37 -5.67 22.55 0.63
N TYR A 38 -4.66 22.34 1.48
CA TYR A 38 -3.40 21.67 1.13
C TYR A 38 -3.35 20.20 1.52
N VAL A 39 -4.07 19.77 2.56
CA VAL A 39 -4.02 18.41 3.12
C VAL A 39 -5.32 17.63 2.84
N LEU A 40 -6.46 18.31 2.69
CA LEU A 40 -7.73 17.68 2.33
C LEU A 40 -8.18 18.12 0.92
N PRO A 41 -7.73 17.47 -0.16
CA PRO A 41 -8.41 17.62 -1.44
C PRO A 41 -9.78 16.94 -1.36
N GLN A 42 -10.78 17.59 -0.74
CA GLN A 42 -12.18 17.24 -0.98
C GLN A 42 -12.51 17.65 -2.41
N HIS A 43 -12.76 16.62 -3.21
CA HIS A 43 -13.62 16.64 -4.38
C HIS A 43 -13.25 17.68 -5.45
N SER A 44 -12.33 17.27 -6.33
CA SER A 44 -12.42 17.66 -7.74
C SER A 44 -13.85 17.39 -8.26
N THR A 45 -14.71 18.39 -8.24
CA THR A 45 -15.67 18.68 -9.32
C THR A 45 -14.89 19.26 -10.51
N GLY A 46 -13.92 18.48 -10.98
CA GLY A 46 -13.03 18.82 -12.07
C GLY A 46 -12.50 17.51 -12.62
N ASP A 47 -13.18 16.99 -13.64
CA ASP A 47 -12.77 15.84 -14.46
C ASP A 47 -12.81 14.46 -13.76
N ILE A 48 -13.98 14.04 -13.27
CA ILE A 48 -14.24 12.67 -12.75
C ILE A 48 -14.09 11.60 -13.86
N SER A 49 -13.99 12.00 -15.13
CA SER A 49 -13.65 11.12 -16.25
C SER A 49 -12.20 10.60 -16.24
N LYS A 50 -11.30 11.13 -15.40
CA LYS A 50 -9.85 10.81 -15.46
C LYS A 50 -9.19 10.38 -14.15
N ARG A 51 -9.91 10.30 -13.03
CA ARG A 51 -9.35 9.65 -11.83
C ARG A 51 -9.42 8.13 -12.06
N LYS A 52 -8.32 7.53 -12.52
CA LYS A 52 -8.09 6.08 -12.41
C LYS A 52 -8.33 5.72 -10.94
N THR A 53 -9.47 5.09 -10.64
CA THR A 53 -9.69 4.44 -9.36
C THR A 53 -8.48 3.55 -9.10
N PRO A 54 -7.85 3.59 -7.90
CA PRO A 54 -6.74 2.72 -7.61
C PRO A 54 -7.14 1.27 -7.88
N GLY A 55 -6.47 0.62 -8.83
CA GLY A 55 -6.71 -0.78 -9.13
C GLY A 55 -6.15 -1.62 -7.99
N ILE A 56 -6.95 -2.50 -7.41
CA ILE A 56 -6.41 -3.53 -6.52
C ILE A 56 -5.88 -4.63 -7.41
N ILE A 57 -4.60 -4.94 -7.26
CA ILE A 57 -3.95 -6.06 -7.92
C ILE A 57 -3.43 -7.03 -6.87
N VAL A 58 -3.45 -8.31 -7.21
CA VAL A 58 -3.01 -9.40 -6.36
C VAL A 58 -1.75 -10.01 -6.96
N VAL A 59 -0.75 -10.24 -6.12
CA VAL A 59 0.53 -10.85 -6.50
C VAL A 59 0.86 -11.95 -5.50
N ASP A 60 1.16 -13.14 -6.00
CA ASP A 60 1.70 -14.25 -5.22
C ASP A 60 3.23 -14.24 -5.27
N SER A 61 3.85 -13.40 -4.44
CA SER A 61 5.31 -13.30 -4.35
C SER A 61 5.96 -14.56 -3.78
N ASP A 62 5.25 -15.32 -2.94
CA ASP A 62 5.77 -16.57 -2.37
C ASP A 62 5.95 -17.62 -3.49
N LYS A 63 4.96 -17.73 -4.40
CA LYS A 63 5.07 -18.58 -5.60
C LYS A 63 6.20 -18.14 -6.53
N LEU A 64 6.42 -16.84 -6.72
CA LEU A 64 7.51 -16.33 -7.55
C LEU A 64 8.88 -16.68 -6.97
N ILE A 65 9.04 -16.55 -5.65
CA ILE A 65 10.26 -16.95 -4.93
C ILE A 65 10.48 -18.46 -5.07
N GLU A 66 9.44 -19.27 -4.86
CA GLU A 66 9.55 -20.74 -4.97
C GLU A 66 9.98 -21.17 -6.38
N LEU A 67 9.38 -20.58 -7.42
CA LEU A 67 9.76 -20.86 -8.80
C LEU A 67 11.22 -20.48 -9.09
N LYS A 68 11.69 -19.34 -8.59
CA LYS A 68 13.09 -18.93 -8.75
C LYS A 68 14.03 -19.86 -7.98
N LEU A 69 13.69 -20.27 -6.76
CA LEU A 69 14.49 -21.23 -6.00
C LEU A 69 14.60 -22.57 -6.73
N LYS A 70 13.50 -23.10 -7.26
CA LYS A 70 13.51 -24.33 -8.07
C LYS A 70 14.38 -24.21 -9.32
N GLU A 71 14.36 -23.06 -9.99
CA GLU A 71 15.23 -22.78 -11.14
C GLU A 71 16.72 -22.80 -10.74
N LEU A 72 17.07 -22.13 -9.64
CA LEU A 72 18.44 -22.09 -9.12
C LEU A 72 18.93 -23.47 -8.66
N GLU A 73 18.08 -24.24 -7.98
CA GLU A 73 18.38 -25.62 -7.58
C GLU A 73 18.62 -26.53 -8.78
N ASN A 74 17.84 -26.39 -9.85
CA ASN A 74 18.04 -27.18 -11.06
C ASN A 74 19.36 -26.83 -11.74
N ARG A 75 19.74 -25.54 -11.78
CA ARG A 75 21.04 -25.11 -12.31
C ARG A 75 22.22 -25.63 -11.48
N LEU A 76 22.12 -25.64 -10.15
CA LEU A 76 23.13 -26.25 -9.27
C LEU A 76 23.26 -27.77 -9.47
N LYS A 77 22.16 -28.46 -9.79
CA LYS A 77 22.20 -29.90 -10.10
C LYS A 77 22.85 -30.18 -11.46
N GLU A 78 22.65 -29.29 -12.43
CA GLU A 78 23.26 -29.38 -13.77
C GLU A 78 24.75 -29.03 -13.74
N ASP A 79 25.13 -27.98 -13.01
CA ASP A 79 26.52 -27.55 -12.83
C ASP A 79 26.75 -27.05 -11.38
N PRO A 80 27.30 -27.92 -10.51
CA PRO A 80 27.60 -27.60 -9.11
C PRO A 80 28.67 -26.52 -8.91
N THR A 81 29.41 -26.16 -9.95
CA THR A 81 30.44 -25.11 -9.89
C THR A 81 29.90 -23.72 -10.24
N THR A 82 28.62 -23.65 -10.64
CA THR A 82 27.95 -22.39 -10.97
C THR A 82 27.93 -21.47 -9.76
N ASP A 83 28.51 -20.27 -9.90
CA ASP A 83 28.36 -19.21 -8.91
C ASP A 83 26.96 -18.58 -9.04
N LEU A 84 26.11 -18.83 -8.06
CA LEU A 84 24.77 -18.23 -7.94
C LEU A 84 24.74 -17.10 -6.91
N THR A 85 25.90 -16.72 -6.37
CA THR A 85 26.02 -15.73 -5.30
C THR A 85 25.55 -14.37 -5.84
N GLY A 86 24.44 -13.88 -5.29
CA GLY A 86 23.85 -12.59 -5.67
C GLY A 86 22.63 -12.69 -6.58
N GLU A 87 22.35 -13.83 -7.22
CA GLU A 87 21.14 -13.99 -8.04
C GLU A 87 19.85 -13.81 -7.21
N GLY A 88 19.83 -14.31 -5.98
CA GLY A 88 18.70 -14.11 -5.07
C GLY A 88 18.50 -12.64 -4.66
N ALA A 89 19.59 -11.91 -4.43
CA ALA A 89 19.54 -10.48 -4.08
C ALA A 89 19.09 -9.63 -5.27
N GLU A 90 19.59 -9.95 -6.47
CA GLU A 90 19.16 -9.27 -7.70
C GLU A 90 17.69 -9.56 -8.00
N PHE A 91 17.25 -10.81 -7.84
CA PHE A 91 15.84 -11.18 -7.99
C PHE A 91 14.94 -10.40 -7.03
N ALA A 92 15.30 -10.35 -5.73
CA ALA A 92 14.54 -9.61 -4.73
C ALA A 92 14.48 -8.11 -5.05
N ARG A 93 15.60 -7.52 -5.48
CA ARG A 93 15.66 -6.11 -5.91
C ARG A 93 14.73 -5.85 -7.09
N ARG A 94 14.81 -6.66 -8.16
CA ARG A 94 13.95 -6.51 -9.35
C ARG A 94 12.48 -6.71 -9.02
N MET A 95 12.15 -7.67 -8.15
CA MET A 95 10.77 -7.91 -7.70
C MET A 95 10.22 -6.70 -6.94
N ASN A 96 11.02 -6.11 -6.04
CA ASN A 96 10.63 -4.90 -5.33
C ASN A 96 10.42 -3.71 -6.29
N GLU A 97 11.32 -3.52 -7.27
CA GLU A 97 11.19 -2.46 -8.27
C GLU A 97 9.90 -2.56 -9.10
N LEU A 98 9.50 -3.78 -9.46
CA LEU A 98 8.24 -4.03 -10.18
C LEU A 98 7.02 -3.77 -9.30
N ILE A 99 7.02 -4.22 -8.04
CA ILE A 99 5.93 -3.97 -7.09
C ILE A 99 5.78 -2.47 -6.82
N GLU A 100 6.90 -1.76 -6.62
CA GLU A 100 6.90 -0.31 -6.47
C GLU A 100 6.39 0.40 -7.73
N GLN A 101 6.76 -0.08 -8.92
CA GLN A 101 6.25 0.46 -10.17
C GLN A 101 4.72 0.35 -10.23
N LEU A 102 4.16 -0.82 -9.88
CA LEU A 102 2.71 -1.00 -9.82
C LEU A 102 2.05 -0.04 -8.82
N GLY A 103 2.72 0.21 -7.68
CA GLY A 103 2.31 1.24 -6.72
C GLY A 103 2.33 2.66 -7.31
N ARG A 104 3.40 3.01 -8.04
CA ARG A 104 3.53 4.31 -8.75
C ARG A 104 2.48 4.49 -9.85
N GLU A 105 2.02 3.40 -10.47
CA GLU A 105 0.92 3.40 -11.44
C GLU A 105 -0.46 3.61 -10.80
N GLY A 106 -0.51 3.73 -9.46
CA GLY A 106 -1.71 3.97 -8.68
C GLY A 106 -2.42 2.70 -8.23
N ASN A 107 -1.77 1.53 -8.32
CA ASN A 107 -2.37 0.28 -7.86
C ASN A 107 -2.06 0.01 -6.38
N VAL A 108 -2.98 -0.67 -5.70
CA VAL A 108 -2.72 -1.28 -4.40
C VAL A 108 -2.33 -2.73 -4.65
N VAL A 109 -1.11 -3.10 -4.25
CA VAL A 109 -0.61 -4.47 -4.39
C VAL A 109 -0.92 -5.26 -3.13
N LEU A 110 -1.77 -6.29 -3.25
CA LEU A 110 -2.08 -7.23 -2.19
C LEU A 110 -1.34 -8.54 -2.43
N GLN A 111 -0.79 -9.13 -1.36
CA GLN A 111 -0.22 -10.46 -1.45
C GLN A 111 -1.32 -11.52 -1.45
N ALA A 112 -1.25 -12.48 -2.37
CA ALA A 112 -2.29 -13.48 -2.61
C ALA A 112 -2.75 -14.24 -1.35
N ARG A 113 -1.81 -14.57 -0.44
CA ARG A 113 -2.12 -15.25 0.84
C ARG A 113 -3.09 -14.50 1.76
N TYR A 114 -3.23 -13.18 1.59
CA TYR A 114 -4.16 -12.36 2.37
C TYR A 114 -5.51 -12.16 1.66
N ALA A 115 -5.65 -12.63 0.42
CA ALA A 115 -6.88 -12.56 -0.36
C ALA A 115 -7.52 -13.95 -0.45
N LEU A 116 -8.65 -14.14 0.25
CA LEU A 116 -9.35 -15.43 0.27
C LEU A 116 -9.93 -15.81 -1.10
N ILE A 117 -10.50 -14.85 -1.81
CA ILE A 117 -11.08 -15.00 -3.15
C ILE A 117 -10.90 -13.67 -3.89
N TYR A 118 -10.42 -13.72 -5.12
CA TYR A 118 -10.28 -12.55 -5.98
C TYR A 118 -10.48 -12.94 -7.46
N PRO A 119 -11.01 -12.02 -8.31
CA PRO A 119 -11.11 -12.25 -9.74
C PRO A 119 -9.73 -12.46 -10.38
N SER A 120 -9.61 -13.39 -11.34
CA SER A 120 -8.36 -13.65 -12.07
C SER A 120 -7.78 -12.40 -12.76
N ALA A 121 -8.63 -11.46 -13.16
CA ALA A 121 -8.21 -10.18 -13.76
C ALA A 121 -7.40 -9.28 -12.80
N MET A 122 -7.51 -9.50 -11.48
CA MET A 122 -6.70 -8.81 -10.48
C MET A 122 -5.35 -9.50 -10.25
N ASP A 123 -5.22 -10.77 -10.63
CA ASP A 123 -3.97 -11.53 -10.47
C ASP A 123 -2.93 -11.08 -11.49
N ARG A 124 -1.85 -10.46 -11.01
CA ARG A 124 -0.71 -10.04 -11.83
C ARG A 124 0.52 -10.89 -11.60
N THR A 125 0.39 -12.02 -10.89
CA THR A 125 1.51 -12.92 -10.57
C THR A 125 2.22 -13.40 -11.83
N ARG A 126 1.46 -13.80 -12.86
CA ARG A 126 2.03 -14.25 -14.14
C ARG A 126 2.80 -13.15 -14.84
N ASP A 127 2.25 -11.95 -14.88
CA ASP A 127 2.89 -10.81 -15.53
C ASP A 127 4.21 -10.45 -14.85
N LEU A 128 4.23 -10.50 -13.52
CA LEU A 128 5.46 -10.31 -12.74
C LEU A 128 6.46 -11.45 -12.97
N ALA A 129 6.00 -12.71 -13.07
CA ALA A 129 6.86 -13.84 -13.40
C ALA A 129 7.56 -13.63 -14.75
N MET A 130 6.80 -13.21 -15.78
CA MET A 130 7.34 -12.91 -17.10
C MET A 130 8.35 -11.76 -17.06
N ALA A 131 8.04 -10.67 -16.35
CA ALA A 131 8.94 -9.52 -16.20
C ALA A 131 10.24 -9.88 -15.44
N LEU A 132 10.16 -10.82 -14.49
CA LEU A 132 11.29 -11.33 -13.72
C LEU A 132 12.07 -12.44 -14.45
N GLY A 133 11.61 -12.87 -15.62
CA GLY A 133 12.23 -13.97 -16.37
C GLY A 133 12.05 -15.35 -15.73
N VAL A 134 11.10 -15.50 -14.81
CA VAL A 134 10.81 -16.76 -14.11
C VAL A 134 9.86 -17.61 -14.97
N LYS A 135 10.25 -18.87 -15.21
CA LYS A 135 9.41 -19.82 -15.95
C LYS A 135 8.17 -20.20 -15.13
N PHE A 136 7.05 -19.56 -15.44
CA PHE A 136 5.76 -19.86 -14.84
C PHE A 136 5.09 -21.01 -15.63
N GLN A 137 5.10 -22.22 -15.07
CA GLN A 137 4.32 -23.32 -15.64
C GLN A 137 2.87 -23.17 -15.21
N GLU A 138 2.00 -22.95 -16.19
CA GLU A 138 0.56 -22.92 -16.00
C GLU A 138 0.10 -24.36 -15.74
N HIS A 139 -0.04 -24.75 -14.48
CA HIS A 139 -0.99 -25.83 -14.19
C HIS A 139 -2.36 -25.24 -14.50
N ASP A 140 -2.88 -25.54 -15.69
CA ASP A 140 -4.23 -25.25 -16.13
C ASP A 140 -5.23 -25.60 -15.03
N ASN A 141 -5.54 -24.62 -14.18
CA ASN A 141 -6.72 -24.72 -13.35
C ASN A 141 -7.89 -24.41 -14.28
N LYS A 142 -8.35 -25.45 -15.00
CA LYS A 142 -9.68 -25.47 -15.62
C LYS A 142 -10.73 -25.33 -14.52
N GLN A 143 -10.92 -24.11 -14.05
CA GLN A 143 -12.13 -23.65 -13.41
C GLN A 143 -12.80 -22.63 -14.34
N THR A 144 -13.45 -23.15 -15.36
CA THR A 144 -14.60 -22.57 -16.06
C THR A 144 -15.31 -23.74 -16.75
N GLY A 145 -16.60 -23.97 -16.65
CA GLY A 145 -17.66 -23.27 -15.96
C GLY A 145 -18.92 -24.13 -16.03
N VAL A 146 -19.82 -23.90 -15.09
CA VAL A 146 -21.24 -24.19 -15.26
C VAL A 146 -21.70 -23.58 -16.58
N THR A 147 -22.05 -24.42 -17.56
CA THR A 147 -23.00 -24.06 -18.61
C THR A 147 -24.30 -24.77 -18.30
N ASP A 148 -25.22 -24.01 -17.72
CA ASP A 148 -26.65 -24.19 -17.95
C ASP A 148 -26.92 -24.12 -19.47
N GLY A 149 -27.73 -25.04 -20.00
CA GLY A 149 -28.18 -24.98 -21.39
C GLY A 149 -28.53 -26.31 -22.08
N LYS A 150 -29.81 -26.70 -21.96
CA LYS A 150 -30.67 -27.42 -22.93
C LYS A 150 -30.34 -28.87 -23.31
N GLU A 151 -31.22 -29.80 -22.95
CA GLU A 151 -32.39 -30.21 -23.74
C GLU A 151 -33.54 -30.64 -22.83
#